data_AF-A0A935C0Z3-F1
#
_entry.id   AF-A0A935C0Z3-F1
#
_cell.length_a   1.000
_cell.length_b   1.000
_cell.length_c   1.000
_cell.angle_alpha   90.00
_cell.angle_beta   90.00
_cell.angle_gamma   90.00
#
_symmetry.space_group_name_H-M   'P 1'
#
loop_
_entity.id
_entity.type
_entity.pdbx_description
1 polymer ?
#
loop_
_entity_poly.entity_id
_entity_poly.type
_entity_poly.pdbx_seq_one_letter_code
_entity_poly.pdbx_strand_id
1 'polypeptide(L)'
;MKKLNKVAVLFASAALAAPLIAQAQTPTAEQFKYASGADQWRDSSGEPWRNGTNELCWRDSTWTPATAHPNCDGALKPPPPPPPAPRVAPPPPPAAPPAPAPARPPAAAPAPAAEKVTFATDTFFDFDKAVLRPESQAKLTDLVEKTKGVNVEVIIAVGHTDSTGPDSHNQKLSVRRADSVKNFLVEKGVEKNRIYTEGKGSTQPVADNKTREGRAKNRRVEVEVVGTRKR
;
A
#
# COMPACT_ATOMS: atom_id res chain seq x y z
N MET A 1 -10.33 -4.35 -74.02
CA MET A 1 -11.70 -4.49 -74.56
C MET A 1 -12.11 -5.96 -74.50
N LYS A 2 -13.39 -6.26 -74.18
CA LYS A 2 -14.08 -7.57 -73.95
C LYS A 2 -13.90 -8.11 -72.50
N LYS A 3 -14.78 -7.85 -71.50
CA LYS A 3 -16.19 -8.30 -71.23
C LYS A 3 -16.31 -9.84 -71.24
N LEU A 4 -16.91 -10.60 -70.30
CA LEU A 4 -17.85 -10.34 -69.19
C LEU A 4 -18.00 -11.62 -68.28
N ASN A 5 -18.33 -11.42 -66.99
CA ASN A 5 -19.26 -12.16 -66.07
C ASN A 5 -19.13 -13.63 -65.55
N LYS A 6 -18.96 -13.73 -64.22
CA LYS A 6 -19.82 -14.28 -63.11
C LYS A 6 -20.32 -15.77 -63.03
N VAL A 7 -19.84 -16.43 -61.96
CA VAL A 7 -20.54 -17.17 -60.85
C VAL A 7 -21.06 -18.62 -61.02
N ALA A 8 -20.81 -19.41 -59.95
CA ALA A 8 -21.44 -20.63 -59.40
C ALA A 8 -20.61 -21.92 -59.57
N VAL A 9 -19.94 -22.51 -58.56
CA VAL A 9 -20.31 -23.02 -57.22
C VAL A 9 -20.78 -24.50 -57.22
N LEU A 10 -20.04 -25.28 -56.42
CA LEU A 10 -20.32 -26.52 -55.69
C LEU A 10 -20.02 -27.91 -56.29
N PHE A 11 -19.27 -28.63 -55.44
CA PHE A 11 -18.73 -29.97 -55.50
C PHE A 11 -19.74 -31.02 -55.02
N ALA A 12 -19.58 -32.27 -55.48
CA ALA A 12 -19.92 -33.45 -54.69
C ALA A 12 -19.04 -34.63 -55.15
N SER A 13 -18.32 -35.26 -54.22
CA SER A 13 -17.86 -36.65 -54.34
C SER A 13 -17.55 -37.20 -52.95
N ALA A 14 -18.32 -38.21 -52.55
CA ALA A 14 -18.19 -38.96 -51.32
C ALA A 14 -17.14 -40.08 -51.47
N ALA A 15 -16.42 -40.40 -50.40
CA ALA A 15 -15.61 -41.61 -50.30
C ALA A 15 -15.76 -42.26 -48.91
N LEU A 16 -15.95 -43.57 -48.93
CA LEU A 16 -16.27 -44.48 -47.82
C LEU A 16 -15.10 -44.62 -46.81
N ALA A 17 -15.43 -44.64 -45.51
CA ALA A 17 -14.49 -44.89 -44.42
C ALA A 17 -14.69 -46.31 -43.84
N ALA A 18 -13.58 -47.05 -43.67
CA ALA A 18 -13.52 -48.30 -42.90
C ALA A 18 -13.50 -47.99 -41.38
N PRO A 19 -14.07 -48.85 -40.51
CA PRO A 19 -14.13 -48.57 -39.09
C PRO A 19 -12.75 -48.82 -38.44
N LEU A 20 -12.13 -47.74 -37.96
CA LEU A 20 -11.11 -47.81 -36.93
C LEU A 20 -11.75 -48.44 -35.68
N ILE A 21 -11.37 -49.67 -35.35
CA ILE A 21 -11.65 -50.25 -34.04
C ILE A 21 -10.85 -49.41 -33.04
N ALA A 22 -11.54 -48.47 -32.38
CA ALA A 22 -11.00 -47.73 -31.25
C ALA A 22 -10.60 -48.76 -30.19
N GLN A 23 -9.30 -48.86 -29.90
CA GLN A 23 -8.83 -49.59 -28.74
C GLN A 23 -9.45 -48.91 -27.52
N ALA A 24 -10.38 -49.59 -26.84
CA ALA A 24 -10.87 -49.18 -25.54
C ALA A 24 -9.67 -49.24 -24.58
N GLN A 25 -9.02 -48.09 -24.36
CA GLN A 25 -7.99 -47.96 -23.35
C GLN A 25 -8.63 -48.24 -22.00
N THR A 26 -8.16 -49.28 -21.32
CA THR A 26 -8.58 -49.57 -19.96
C THR A 26 -8.22 -48.37 -19.08
N PRO A 27 -9.18 -47.80 -18.33
CA PRO A 27 -8.90 -46.63 -17.51
C PRO A 27 -7.78 -46.92 -16.50
N THR A 28 -6.91 -45.94 -16.29
CA THR A 28 -5.79 -46.02 -15.34
C THR A 28 -6.31 -46.09 -13.91
N ALA A 29 -5.47 -46.55 -12.97
CA ALA A 29 -5.83 -46.62 -11.54
C ALA A 29 -6.24 -45.25 -10.94
N GLU A 30 -5.75 -44.14 -11.49
CA GLU A 30 -6.22 -42.79 -11.13
C GLU A 30 -7.61 -42.49 -11.70
N GLN A 31 -7.91 -42.90 -12.93
CA GLN A 31 -9.27 -42.83 -13.48
C GLN A 31 -10.25 -43.69 -12.67
N PHE A 32 -9.80 -44.82 -12.12
CA PHE A 32 -10.61 -45.65 -11.22
C PHE A 32 -10.85 -45.03 -9.84
N LYS A 33 -9.92 -44.24 -9.30
CA LYS A 33 -10.13 -43.46 -8.07
C LYS A 33 -11.32 -42.48 -8.18
N TYR A 34 -11.57 -41.98 -9.38
CA TYR A 34 -12.74 -41.15 -9.70
C TYR A 34 -13.87 -41.93 -10.41
N ALA A 35 -13.66 -43.20 -10.76
CA ALA A 35 -14.69 -44.07 -11.34
C ALA A 35 -15.75 -44.49 -10.32
N SER A 36 -15.49 -44.28 -9.02
CA SER A 36 -16.53 -44.28 -7.99
C SER A 36 -17.11 -42.88 -7.74
N GLY A 37 -17.02 -41.94 -8.68
CA GLY A 37 -17.69 -40.63 -8.62
C GLY A 37 -19.20 -40.80 -8.66
N ALA A 38 -19.74 -41.33 -7.57
CA ALA A 38 -21.02 -41.99 -7.44
C ALA A 38 -22.17 -41.01 -7.16
N ASP A 39 -21.87 -39.71 -7.01
CA ASP A 39 -22.85 -38.77 -6.49
C ASP A 39 -23.27 -37.64 -7.49
N GLN A 40 -23.03 -37.86 -8.78
CA GLN A 40 -23.37 -36.91 -9.86
C GLN A 40 -24.06 -37.62 -11.02
N TRP A 41 -25.08 -36.96 -11.57
CA TRP A 41 -25.80 -37.46 -12.74
C TRP A 41 -24.95 -37.34 -14.00
N ARG A 42 -24.84 -38.41 -14.79
CA ARG A 42 -23.97 -38.49 -15.98
C ARG A 42 -24.74 -38.83 -17.24
N ASP A 43 -24.16 -38.50 -18.38
CA ASP A 43 -24.62 -38.96 -19.69
C ASP A 43 -24.04 -40.34 -20.06
N SER A 44 -24.39 -40.84 -21.25
CA SER A 44 -23.92 -42.14 -21.75
C SER A 44 -22.42 -42.20 -22.05
N SER A 45 -21.74 -41.05 -22.17
CA SER A 45 -20.28 -40.96 -22.28
C SER A 45 -19.57 -40.96 -20.92
N GLY A 46 -20.33 -40.89 -19.83
CA GLY A 46 -19.81 -40.85 -18.47
C GLY A 46 -19.40 -39.45 -18.00
N GLU A 47 -19.74 -38.40 -18.76
CA GLU A 47 -19.52 -37.01 -18.33
C GLU A 47 -20.68 -36.50 -17.46
N PRO A 48 -20.42 -35.67 -16.43
CA PRO A 48 -21.49 -35.10 -15.62
C PRO A 48 -22.40 -34.17 -16.43
N TRP A 49 -23.71 -34.26 -16.19
CA TRP A 49 -24.67 -33.29 -16.72
C TRP A 49 -24.41 -31.91 -16.10
N ARG A 50 -24.38 -30.86 -16.93
CA ARG A 50 -24.06 -29.49 -16.53
C ARG A 50 -25.25 -28.55 -16.63
N ASN A 51 -25.21 -27.45 -15.89
CA ASN A 51 -26.15 -26.34 -16.07
C ASN A 51 -25.88 -25.62 -17.41
N GLY A 52 -26.79 -24.74 -17.84
CA GLY A 52 -26.69 -24.05 -19.13
C GLY A 52 -25.46 -23.15 -19.30
N THR A 53 -24.74 -22.80 -18.23
CA THR A 53 -23.48 -22.04 -18.29
C THR A 53 -22.23 -22.90 -18.23
N ASN A 54 -22.37 -24.24 -18.15
CA ASN A 54 -21.29 -25.24 -18.01
C ASN A 54 -20.41 -25.12 -16.76
N GLU A 55 -20.80 -24.28 -15.80
CA GLU A 55 -20.02 -24.00 -14.58
C GLU A 55 -20.37 -24.94 -13.42
N LEU A 56 -21.61 -25.44 -13.40
CA LEU A 56 -22.12 -26.28 -12.33
C LEU A 56 -22.56 -27.64 -12.85
N CYS A 57 -22.36 -28.68 -12.05
CA CYS A 57 -22.74 -30.06 -12.40
C CYS A 57 -23.92 -30.53 -11.55
N TRP A 58 -24.83 -31.29 -12.16
CA TRP A 58 -26.01 -31.83 -11.50
C TRP A 58 -25.62 -32.94 -10.51
N ARG A 59 -26.14 -32.81 -9.28
CA ARG A 59 -25.79 -33.62 -8.11
C ARG A 59 -26.95 -34.56 -7.79
N ASP A 60 -26.65 -35.74 -7.26
CA ASP A 60 -27.69 -36.60 -6.69
C ASP A 60 -27.80 -36.42 -5.16
N SER A 61 -28.61 -37.26 -4.53
CA SER A 61 -28.93 -37.18 -3.10
C SER A 61 -27.79 -37.60 -2.17
N THR A 62 -26.71 -38.19 -2.67
CA THR A 62 -25.56 -38.64 -1.86
C THR A 62 -24.35 -37.73 -1.99
N TRP A 63 -24.48 -36.63 -2.72
CA TRP A 63 -23.38 -35.71 -3.03
C TRP A 63 -22.74 -35.05 -1.81
N THR A 64 -21.40 -35.02 -1.82
CA THR A 64 -20.59 -34.23 -0.90
C THR A 64 -19.47 -33.48 -1.64
N PRO A 65 -18.91 -32.39 -1.07
CA PRO A 65 -17.80 -31.66 -1.71
C PRO A 65 -16.56 -32.52 -1.98
N ALA A 66 -16.34 -33.57 -1.19
CA ALA A 66 -15.21 -34.48 -1.35
C ALA A 66 -15.35 -35.39 -2.58
N THR A 67 -16.57 -35.58 -3.09
CA THR A 67 -16.87 -36.43 -4.25
C THR A 67 -17.15 -35.59 -5.51
N ALA A 68 -16.86 -34.29 -5.49
CA ALA A 68 -17.00 -33.39 -6.62
C ALA A 68 -16.07 -33.78 -7.79
N HIS A 69 -16.57 -33.69 -9.02
CA HIS A 69 -15.74 -33.94 -10.19
C HIS A 69 -14.77 -32.76 -10.42
N PRO A 70 -13.48 -32.99 -10.74
CA PRO A 70 -12.45 -31.94 -10.84
C PRO A 70 -12.81 -30.73 -11.72
N ASN A 71 -13.61 -30.96 -12.76
CA ASN A 71 -14.01 -29.93 -13.71
C ASN A 71 -15.43 -29.39 -13.45
N CYS A 72 -15.94 -29.47 -12.22
CA CYS A 72 -17.29 -29.04 -11.84
C CYS A 72 -17.27 -28.07 -10.65
N ASP A 73 -18.24 -27.16 -10.59
CA ASP A 73 -18.55 -26.27 -9.46
C ASP A 73 -17.42 -25.31 -9.03
N GLY A 74 -16.43 -25.06 -9.89
CA GLY A 74 -15.34 -24.10 -9.64
C GLY A 74 -14.44 -24.42 -8.42
N ALA A 75 -14.66 -25.54 -7.74
CA ALA A 75 -14.16 -25.81 -6.39
C ALA A 75 -13.08 -26.90 -6.31
N LEU A 76 -12.51 -27.31 -7.45
CA LEU A 76 -11.29 -28.13 -7.49
C LEU A 76 -10.19 -27.50 -8.34
N LYS A 77 -10.14 -26.16 -8.40
CA LYS A 77 -8.85 -25.51 -8.63
C LYS A 77 -8.02 -25.76 -7.37
N PRO A 78 -6.85 -26.44 -7.43
CA PRO A 78 -6.04 -26.65 -6.24
C PRO A 78 -5.83 -25.29 -5.55
N PRO A 79 -6.03 -25.18 -4.23
CA PRO A 79 -5.67 -23.95 -3.53
C PRO A 79 -4.19 -23.66 -3.84
N PRO A 80 -3.79 -22.39 -4.03
CA PRO A 80 -2.37 -22.07 -4.10
C PRO A 80 -1.68 -22.68 -2.88
N PRO A 81 -0.47 -23.24 -3.03
CA PRO A 81 0.19 -23.98 -1.97
C PRO A 81 0.21 -23.14 -0.68
N PRO A 82 -0.04 -23.75 0.50
CA PRO A 82 -0.01 -23.00 1.75
C PRO A 82 1.36 -22.34 1.91
N PRO A 83 1.44 -21.11 2.44
CA PRO A 83 2.72 -20.58 2.88
C PRO A 83 3.33 -21.59 3.86
N PRO A 84 4.66 -21.84 3.80
CA PRO A 84 5.29 -22.84 4.64
C PRO A 84 4.94 -22.58 6.11
N ALA A 85 4.57 -23.65 6.82
CA ALA A 85 4.26 -23.57 8.25
C ALA A 85 5.39 -22.82 8.98
N PRO A 86 5.07 -21.92 9.93
CA PRO A 86 6.09 -21.29 10.73
C PRO A 86 6.86 -22.41 11.46
N ARG A 87 8.13 -22.54 11.12
CA ARG A 87 9.06 -23.35 11.92
C ARG A 87 8.94 -22.84 13.35
N VAL A 88 8.69 -23.73 14.31
CA VAL A 88 8.86 -23.40 15.72
C VAL A 88 10.28 -22.88 15.85
N ALA A 89 10.41 -21.59 16.17
CA ALA A 89 11.69 -20.97 16.35
C ALA A 89 12.38 -21.64 17.55
N PRO A 90 13.65 -22.06 17.45
CA PRO A 90 14.42 -22.35 18.65
C PRO A 90 14.40 -21.12 19.57
N PRO A 91 14.54 -21.29 20.91
CA PRO A 91 14.60 -20.16 21.83
C PRO A 91 15.63 -19.14 21.32
N PRO A 92 15.33 -17.83 21.40
CA PRO A 92 16.21 -16.82 20.85
C PRO A 92 17.59 -16.97 21.52
N PRO A 93 18.69 -17.04 20.74
CA PRO A 93 20.01 -16.91 21.33
C PRO A 93 20.09 -15.55 22.05
N PRO A 94 20.91 -15.43 23.12
CA PRO A 94 21.14 -14.15 23.76
C PRO A 94 21.49 -13.11 22.69
N ALA A 95 20.78 -11.98 22.73
CA ALA A 95 20.79 -10.98 21.68
C ALA A 95 22.22 -10.65 21.23
N ALA A 96 22.57 -11.09 20.02
CA ALA A 96 23.75 -10.59 19.35
C ALA A 96 23.55 -9.08 19.11
N PRO A 97 24.60 -8.26 19.28
CA PRO A 97 24.51 -6.83 19.04
C PRO A 97 23.97 -6.55 17.63
N PRO A 98 23.20 -5.46 17.44
CA PRO A 98 22.46 -5.22 16.21
C PRO A 98 23.37 -5.23 14.98
N ALA A 99 23.00 -6.02 13.97
CA ALA A 99 23.62 -6.02 12.66
C ALA A 99 23.50 -4.61 12.01
N PRO A 100 24.53 -4.16 11.29
CA PRO A 100 24.60 -2.79 10.77
C PRO A 100 23.50 -2.51 9.74
N ALA A 101 22.89 -1.34 9.87
CA ALA A 101 21.89 -0.76 8.97
C ALA A 101 22.32 -0.81 7.48
N PRO A 102 21.36 -0.84 6.53
CA PRO A 102 21.64 -0.88 5.08
C PRO A 102 22.69 0.15 4.66
N ALA A 103 23.53 -0.25 3.69
CA ALA A 103 24.70 0.49 3.26
C ALA A 103 24.41 1.97 3.00
N ARG A 104 25.25 2.79 3.61
CA ARG A 104 25.24 4.25 3.56
C ARG A 104 25.20 4.76 2.10
N PRO A 105 24.41 5.79 1.79
CA PRO A 105 24.67 6.64 0.63
C PRO A 105 26.15 7.09 0.64
N PRO A 106 26.78 7.28 -0.53
CA PRO A 106 28.22 7.45 -0.65
C PRO A 106 28.76 8.55 0.28
N ALA A 107 29.84 8.23 0.98
CA ALA A 107 30.43 9.12 1.97
C ALA A 107 30.99 10.41 1.35
N ALA A 108 30.79 11.50 2.10
CA ALA A 108 31.54 12.76 2.11
C ALA A 108 31.21 13.81 1.02
N ALA A 109 30.05 14.45 1.17
CA ALA A 109 30.09 15.91 1.38
C ALA A 109 30.25 16.13 2.89
N PRO A 110 31.00 17.14 3.38
CA PRO A 110 31.06 17.43 4.81
C PRO A 110 29.62 17.54 5.31
N ALA A 111 29.24 16.68 6.27
CA ALA A 111 27.90 16.71 6.83
C ALA A 111 27.62 18.17 7.20
N PRO A 112 26.51 18.74 6.72
CA PRO A 112 26.09 20.01 7.24
C PRO A 112 26.00 19.87 8.74
N ALA A 113 26.59 20.81 9.47
CA ALA A 113 26.40 20.91 10.90
C ALA A 113 24.91 21.16 11.18
N ALA A 114 24.10 20.10 11.07
CA ALA A 114 22.65 20.14 11.16
C ALA A 114 22.29 20.59 12.57
N GLU A 115 21.89 21.86 12.68
CA GLU A 115 21.52 22.46 13.94
C GLU A 115 20.01 22.23 14.13
N LYS A 116 19.65 21.10 14.74
CA LYS A 116 18.24 20.83 15.09
C LYS A 116 17.78 21.80 16.18
N VAL A 117 17.31 22.97 15.78
CA VAL A 117 16.72 23.94 16.71
C VAL A 117 15.23 23.69 16.81
N THR A 118 14.79 22.83 17.73
CA THR A 118 13.36 22.58 17.91
C THR A 118 12.69 23.74 18.64
N PHE A 119 11.97 24.59 17.91
CA PHE A 119 11.14 25.64 18.50
C PHE A 119 9.76 25.09 18.88
N ALA A 120 9.65 24.43 20.03
CA ALA A 120 8.35 24.12 20.62
C ALA A 120 7.85 25.37 21.34
N THR A 121 6.86 26.08 20.78
CA THR A 121 6.20 27.15 21.52
C THR A 121 4.70 26.94 21.51
N ASP A 122 4.13 26.91 22.71
CA ASP A 122 2.76 26.51 23.02
C ASP A 122 1.68 27.44 22.42
N THR A 123 2.08 28.46 21.65
CA THR A 123 1.24 29.57 21.18
C THR A 123 1.63 30.11 19.80
N PHE A 124 1.99 29.25 18.84
CA PHE A 124 2.12 29.71 17.43
C PHE A 124 0.77 30.13 16.82
N PHE A 125 -0.33 29.51 17.28
CA PHE A 125 -1.65 29.63 16.68
C PHE A 125 -2.74 29.63 17.74
N ASP A 126 -3.86 30.30 17.47
CA ASP A 126 -5.08 30.15 18.26
C ASP A 126 -5.78 28.81 17.97
N PHE A 127 -6.75 28.45 18.82
CA PHE A 127 -7.54 27.23 18.67
C PHE A 127 -8.19 27.15 17.27
N ASP A 128 -8.01 25.99 16.62
CA ASP A 128 -8.47 25.69 15.26
C ASP A 128 -8.03 26.66 14.14
N LYS A 129 -7.08 27.57 14.42
CA LYS A 129 -6.54 28.49 13.43
C LYS A 129 -5.17 28.06 12.92
N ALA A 130 -4.88 28.48 11.70
CA ALA A 130 -3.57 28.37 11.05
C ALA A 130 -2.92 29.74 10.80
N VAL A 131 -3.45 30.81 11.40
CA VAL A 131 -2.87 32.17 11.31
C VAL A 131 -1.84 32.35 12.42
N LEU A 132 -0.61 32.72 12.04
CA LEU A 132 0.47 33.00 12.99
C LEU A 132 0.14 34.24 13.82
N ARG A 133 0.28 34.15 15.14
CA ARG A 133 0.16 35.32 16.02
C ARG A 133 1.40 36.23 15.90
N PRO A 134 1.28 37.53 16.24
CA PRO A 134 2.43 38.44 16.22
C PRO A 134 3.62 37.96 17.07
N GLU A 135 3.36 37.42 18.26
CA GLU A 135 4.40 36.83 19.12
C GLU A 135 5.17 35.69 18.41
N SER A 136 4.44 34.89 17.63
CA SER A 136 4.96 33.75 16.91
C SER A 136 5.81 34.19 15.72
N GLN A 137 5.38 35.24 15.02
CA GLN A 137 6.13 35.88 13.95
C GLN A 137 7.45 36.49 14.46
N ALA A 138 7.44 37.08 15.66
CA ALA A 138 8.67 37.60 16.29
C ALA A 138 9.68 36.46 16.55
N LYS A 139 9.24 35.32 17.08
CA LYS A 139 10.10 34.15 17.31
C LYS A 139 10.65 33.54 16.01
N LEU A 140 9.82 33.45 14.96
CA LEU A 140 10.28 33.00 13.65
C LEU A 140 11.27 33.99 13.02
N THR A 141 11.11 35.29 13.29
CA THR A 141 12.08 36.31 12.85
C THR A 141 13.42 36.12 13.56
N ASP A 142 13.42 35.90 14.88
CA ASP A 142 14.63 35.58 15.66
C ASP A 142 15.31 34.28 15.17
N LEU A 143 14.52 33.26 14.79
CA LEU A 143 15.04 32.06 14.13
C LEU A 143 15.78 32.41 12.83
N VAL A 144 15.14 33.16 11.94
CA VAL A 144 15.76 33.59 10.67
C VAL A 144 17.04 34.37 10.95
N GLU A 145 17.06 35.24 11.96
CA GLU A 145 18.24 35.99 12.37
C GLU A 145 19.37 35.11 12.89
N LYS A 146 19.09 34.11 13.72
CA LYS A 146 20.09 33.14 14.20
C LYS A 146 20.65 32.25 13.09
N THR A 147 19.87 32.05 12.03
CA THR A 147 20.33 31.36 10.83
C THR A 147 21.14 32.25 9.88
N LYS A 148 21.20 33.57 10.09
CA LYS A 148 22.09 34.47 9.32
C LYS A 148 23.54 34.10 9.64
N GLY A 149 24.24 33.52 8.66
CA GLY A 149 25.60 32.99 8.81
C GLY A 149 25.69 31.46 8.88
N VAL A 150 24.55 30.77 8.94
CA VAL A 150 24.44 29.35 8.61
C VAL A 150 24.10 29.25 7.13
N ASN A 151 24.84 28.45 6.37
CA ASN A 151 24.43 28.03 5.05
C ASN A 151 23.30 27.00 5.22
N VAL A 152 22.07 27.50 5.32
CA VAL A 152 20.86 26.70 5.47
C VAL A 152 20.62 25.90 4.19
N GLU A 153 20.62 24.58 4.28
CA GLU A 153 20.34 23.70 3.16
C GLU A 153 18.86 23.36 3.10
N VAL A 154 18.29 22.96 4.25
CA VAL A 154 16.92 22.50 4.35
C VAL A 154 16.30 23.00 5.66
N ILE A 155 15.06 23.47 5.61
CA ILE A 155 14.20 23.75 6.75
C ILE A 155 12.99 22.83 6.67
N ILE A 156 12.66 22.13 7.75
CA ILE A 156 11.50 21.25 7.84
C ILE A 156 10.57 21.80 8.91
N ALA A 157 9.37 22.24 8.51
CA ALA A 157 8.32 22.66 9.42
C ALA A 157 7.30 21.53 9.60
N VAL A 158 7.20 21.00 10.81
CA VAL A 158 6.30 19.90 11.16
C VAL A 158 5.17 20.40 12.06
N GLY A 159 3.94 20.36 11.56
CA GLY A 159 2.77 20.76 12.31
C GLY A 159 2.20 19.63 13.16
N HIS A 160 1.75 19.99 14.36
CA HIS A 160 1.06 19.10 15.29
C HIS A 160 -0.25 19.74 15.79
N THR A 161 -1.19 18.90 16.19
CA THR A 161 -2.44 19.30 16.83
C THR A 161 -2.60 18.60 18.17
N ASP A 162 -3.57 19.06 18.96
CA ASP A 162 -4.10 18.23 20.04
C ASP A 162 -5.01 17.13 19.47
N SER A 163 -5.46 16.21 20.33
CA SER A 163 -6.33 15.10 19.94
C SER A 163 -7.82 15.48 19.87
N THR A 164 -8.16 16.76 19.84
CA THR A 164 -9.57 17.19 19.79
C THR A 164 -10.07 17.11 18.35
N GLY A 165 -11.18 16.41 18.14
CA GLY A 165 -11.80 16.30 16.81
C GLY A 165 -11.22 15.18 15.93
N PRO A 166 -11.72 15.04 14.69
CA PRO A 166 -11.38 13.92 13.81
C PRO A 166 -9.92 13.98 13.32
N ASP A 167 -9.27 12.82 13.19
CA ASP A 167 -7.88 12.70 12.73
C ASP A 167 -7.67 13.34 11.34
N SER A 168 -8.63 13.17 10.42
CA SER A 168 -8.56 13.77 9.09
C SER A 168 -8.58 15.31 9.13
N HIS A 169 -9.29 15.90 10.10
CA HIS A 169 -9.32 17.35 10.30
C HIS A 169 -8.00 17.83 10.88
N ASN A 170 -7.52 17.15 11.92
CA ASN A 170 -6.26 17.42 12.59
C ASN A 170 -5.06 17.31 11.64
N GLN A 171 -5.08 16.32 10.75
CA GLN A 171 -4.07 16.17 9.71
C GLN A 171 -4.06 17.40 8.78
N LYS A 172 -5.21 17.80 8.24
CA LYS A 172 -5.31 19.00 7.38
C LYS A 172 -4.90 20.27 8.12
N LEU A 173 -5.31 20.42 9.38
CA LEU A 173 -4.97 21.58 10.20
C LEU A 173 -3.46 21.67 10.47
N SER A 174 -2.82 20.53 10.77
CA SER A 174 -1.37 20.48 10.99
C SER A 174 -0.58 20.88 9.75
N VAL A 175 -0.98 20.41 8.56
CA VAL A 175 -0.37 20.80 7.28
C VAL A 175 -0.53 22.31 7.05
N ARG A 176 -1.75 22.85 7.20
CA ARG A 176 -2.00 24.29 7.02
C ARG A 176 -1.14 25.15 7.95
N ARG A 177 -0.93 24.72 9.20
CA ARG A 177 -0.07 25.43 10.16
C ARG A 177 1.40 25.41 9.74
N ALA A 178 1.90 24.27 9.27
CA ALA A 178 3.25 24.17 8.73
C ALA A 178 3.42 25.07 7.48
N ASP A 179 2.42 25.10 6.60
CA ASP A 179 2.42 25.96 5.41
C ASP A 179 2.42 27.46 5.77
N SER A 180 1.69 27.87 6.82
CA SER A 180 1.76 29.25 7.31
C SER A 180 3.15 29.64 7.80
N VAL A 181 3.86 28.73 8.47
CA VAL A 181 5.27 28.95 8.85
C VAL A 181 6.15 29.07 7.61
N LYS A 182 5.98 28.18 6.63
CA LYS A 182 6.71 28.24 5.36
C LYS A 182 6.49 29.57 4.65
N ASN A 183 5.25 30.01 4.49
CA ASN A 183 4.94 31.27 3.82
C ASN A 183 5.61 32.45 4.53
N PHE A 184 5.56 32.49 5.86
CA PHE A 184 6.23 33.52 6.65
C PHE A 184 7.75 33.51 6.46
N LEU A 185 8.38 32.32 6.45
CA LEU A 185 9.83 32.21 6.22
C LEU A 185 10.22 32.65 4.80
N VAL A 186 9.39 32.35 3.80
CA VAL A 186 9.58 32.84 2.43
C VAL A 186 9.49 34.36 2.36
N GLU A 187 8.53 34.98 3.03
CA GLU A 187 8.42 36.45 3.13
C GLU A 187 9.64 37.09 3.80
N LYS A 188 10.28 36.38 4.75
CA LYS A 188 11.53 36.79 5.39
C LYS A 188 12.78 36.55 4.54
N GLY A 189 12.63 36.04 3.32
CA GLY A 189 13.70 35.87 2.34
C GLY A 189 14.34 34.49 2.31
N VAL A 190 13.78 33.49 2.99
CA VAL A 190 14.22 32.09 2.86
C VAL A 190 13.71 31.51 1.55
N GLU A 191 14.58 30.85 0.80
CA GLU A 191 14.20 30.25 -0.48
C GLU A 191 13.13 29.15 -0.30
N LYS A 192 12.02 29.25 -1.04
CA LYS A 192 10.88 28.32 -0.96
C LYS A 192 11.29 26.84 -1.16
N ASN A 193 12.30 26.59 -2.01
CA ASN A 193 12.79 25.25 -2.33
C ASN A 193 13.55 24.58 -1.18
N ARG A 194 13.99 25.38 -0.19
CA ARG A 194 14.66 24.87 1.00
C ARG A 194 13.69 24.54 2.12
N ILE A 195 12.41 24.93 2.01
CA ILE A 195 11.43 24.75 3.09
C ILE A 195 10.44 23.63 2.74
N TYR A 196 10.46 22.58 3.55
CA TYR A 196 9.53 21.46 3.50
C TYR A 196 8.52 21.56 4.64
N THR A 197 7.28 21.18 4.36
CA THR A 197 6.19 21.20 5.33
C THR A 197 5.63 19.81 5.48
N GLU A 198 5.43 19.40 6.73
CA GLU A 198 4.77 18.14 7.07
C GLU A 198 3.69 18.38 8.12
N GLY A 199 2.59 17.65 8.02
CA GLY A 199 1.60 17.58 9.08
C GLY A 199 1.62 16.20 9.71
N LYS A 200 1.61 16.11 11.04
CA LYS A 200 1.48 14.85 11.78
C LYS A 200 0.16 14.74 12.55
N GLY A 201 -0.72 15.73 12.44
CA GLY A 201 -1.95 15.78 13.22
C GLY A 201 -1.69 15.59 14.72
N SER A 202 -2.47 14.73 15.36
CA SER A 202 -2.40 14.38 16.78
C SER A 202 -1.51 13.17 17.09
N THR A 203 -0.83 12.59 16.09
CA THR A 203 -0.15 11.29 16.20
C THR A 203 1.12 11.30 17.03
N GLN A 204 1.73 12.48 17.24
CA GLN A 204 2.97 12.66 17.99
C GLN A 204 2.79 13.73 19.10
N PRO A 205 2.06 13.40 20.17
CA PRO A 205 1.88 14.31 21.30
C PRO A 205 3.16 14.38 22.15
N VAL A 206 3.48 15.57 22.64
CA VAL A 206 4.59 15.83 23.58
C VAL A 206 4.12 15.95 25.03
N ALA A 207 2.81 16.11 25.23
CA ALA A 207 2.17 16.19 26.53
C ALA A 207 0.82 15.44 26.54
N ASP A 208 0.26 15.25 27.73
CA ASP A 208 -1.01 14.55 27.88
C ASP A 208 -2.17 15.33 27.23
N ASN A 209 -2.89 14.71 26.29
CA ASN A 209 -4.05 15.32 25.65
C ASN A 209 -5.30 15.38 26.56
N LYS A 210 -5.28 14.69 27.71
CA LYS A 210 -6.40 14.72 28.66
C LYS A 210 -6.48 16.06 29.40
N THR A 211 -5.36 16.72 29.64
CA THR A 211 -5.30 18.02 30.33
C THR A 211 -5.39 19.19 29.35
N ARG A 212 -5.94 20.33 29.79
CA ARG A 212 -6.03 21.53 28.95
C ARG A 212 -4.63 22.06 28.63
N GLU A 213 -3.75 21.98 29.61
CA GLU A 213 -2.36 22.40 29.58
C GLU A 213 -1.57 21.54 28.60
N GLY A 214 -1.73 20.21 28.64
CA GLY A 214 -1.04 19.31 27.73
C GLY A 214 -1.54 19.43 26.28
N ARG A 215 -2.85 19.64 26.06
CA ARG A 215 -3.37 20.00 24.72
C ARG A 215 -2.75 21.27 24.18
N ALA A 216 -2.54 22.29 25.03
CA ALA A 216 -1.87 23.52 24.61
C ALA A 216 -0.45 23.26 24.11
N LYS A 217 0.31 22.43 24.82
CA LYS A 217 1.67 22.02 24.41
C LYS A 217 1.70 21.20 23.11
N ASN A 218 0.65 20.41 22.86
CA ASN A 218 0.56 19.60 21.65
C ASN A 218 0.22 20.43 20.39
N ARG A 219 -0.42 21.60 20.54
CA ARG A 219 -0.68 22.54 19.44
C ARG A 219 0.57 23.33 19.07
N ARG A 220 1.57 22.64 18.54
CA ARG A 220 2.89 23.19 18.20
C ARG A 220 3.22 23.03 16.72
N VAL A 221 4.20 23.79 16.25
CA VAL A 221 4.93 23.51 15.02
C VAL A 221 6.39 23.41 15.38
N GLU A 222 7.03 22.31 15.00
CA GLU A 222 8.47 22.14 15.13
C GLU A 222 9.13 22.63 13.84
N VAL A 223 10.19 23.41 13.96
CA VAL A 223 10.96 23.88 12.81
C VAL A 223 12.37 23.35 12.96
N GLU A 224 12.79 22.44 12.10
CA GLU A 224 14.14 21.90 12.07
C GLU A 224 14.94 22.58 10.96
N VAL A 225 16.15 23.05 11.28
CA VAL A 225 17.03 23.73 10.34
C VAL A 225 18.29 22.90 10.13
N VAL A 226 18.53 22.48 8.91
CA VAL A 226 19.72 21.72 8.51
C VAL A 226 20.60 22.63 7.67
N GLY A 227 21.86 22.79 8.05
CA GLY A 227 22.80 23.64 7.33
C GLY A 227 24.24 23.50 7.80
N THR A 228 25.16 24.23 7.17
CA THR A 228 26.58 24.32 7.54
C THR A 228 26.90 25.70 8.11
N ARG A 229 27.46 25.81 9.32
CA ARG A 229 28.11 27.06 9.76
C ARG A 229 29.61 26.95 9.45
N LYS A 230 30.16 27.84 8.61
CA LYS A 230 31.62 27.95 8.48
C LYS A 230 32.14 28.44 9.84
N ARG A 231 32.95 27.60 10.49
CA ARG A 231 33.73 28.00 11.66
C ARG A 231 34.90 28.87 11.23
#